data_AF-A0A3M1RIH3-F1
#
_entry.id   AF-A0A3M1RIH3-F1
#
_cell.length_a   1.000
_cell.length_b   1.000
_cell.length_c   1.000
_cell.angle_alpha   90.00
_cell.angle_beta   90.00
_cell.angle_gamma   90.00
#
_symmetry.space_group_name_H-M   'P 1'
#
loop_
_entity.id
_entity.type
_entity.pdbx_description
1 polymer ?
#
loop_
_entity_poly.entity_id
_entity_poly.type
_entity_poly.pdbx_seq_one_letter_code
_entity_poly.pdbx_strand_id
1 'polypeptide(L)'
;MSLDARRFSDAARRMAANLEKVEQIAETLDDRLDAMITAACEDDLVSLAELGDNAAHYTLEQGHHPMLTLLAHRVADEARRGNTVGAKRAMIRLIGTAGRVGDKRP
;
A
#
# COMPACT_ATOMS: atom_id res chain seq x y z
N MET A 1 27.75 -31.50 4.79
CA MET A 1 26.36 -30.99 4.72
C MET A 1 25.64 -31.69 3.58
N SER A 2 24.50 -32.32 3.86
CA SER A 2 23.68 -32.95 2.82
C SER A 2 23.07 -31.89 1.88
N LEU A 3 22.75 -32.28 0.66
CA LEU A 3 22.06 -31.44 -0.33
C LEU A 3 20.74 -30.86 0.23
N ASP A 4 20.07 -31.61 1.10
CA ASP A 4 18.82 -31.19 1.74
C ASP A 4 19.03 -30.06 2.76
N ALA A 5 20.14 -30.06 3.50
CA ALA A 5 20.46 -28.99 4.45
C ALA A 5 20.76 -27.66 3.74
N ARG A 6 21.35 -27.70 2.54
CA ARG A 6 21.56 -26.49 1.71
C ARG A 6 20.25 -25.96 1.15
N ARG A 7 19.38 -26.84 0.62
CA ARG A 7 18.05 -26.43 0.11
C ARG A 7 17.17 -25.83 1.20
N PHE A 8 17.20 -26.39 2.41
CA PHE A 8 16.50 -25.80 3.55
C PHE A 8 17.06 -24.43 3.95
N SER A 9 18.38 -24.29 3.98
CA SER A 9 19.05 -23.01 4.28
C SER A 9 18.75 -21.93 3.24
N ASP A 10 18.68 -22.29 1.96
CA ASP A 10 18.36 -21.35 0.88
C ASP A 10 16.87 -20.96 0.90
N ALA A 11 15.98 -21.90 1.20
CA ALA A 11 14.56 -21.62 1.40
C ALA A 11 14.33 -20.68 2.60
N ALA A 12 14.98 -20.94 3.73
CA ALA A 12 14.89 -20.09 4.92
C ALA A 12 15.44 -18.67 4.67
N ARG A 13 16.56 -18.53 3.96
CA ARG A 13 17.08 -17.22 3.55
C ARG A 13 16.14 -16.47 2.60
N ARG A 14 15.52 -17.17 1.66
CA ARG A 14 14.53 -16.56 0.76
C ARG A 14 13.26 -16.14 1.51
N MET A 15 12.83 -16.91 2.52
CA MET A 15 11.71 -16.52 3.37
C MET A 15 12.05 -15.30 4.23
N ALA A 16 13.23 -15.26 4.84
CA ALA A 16 13.69 -14.11 5.63
C ALA A 16 13.86 -12.84 4.79
N ALA A 17 14.49 -12.95 3.61
CA ALA A 17 14.63 -11.83 2.68
C ALA A 17 13.31 -11.36 2.09
N ASN A 18 12.30 -12.23 2.00
CA ASN A 18 10.95 -11.84 1.61
C ASN A 18 10.21 -11.16 2.78
N LEU A 19 10.44 -11.60 4.02
CA LEU A 19 9.85 -10.99 5.22
C LEU A 19 10.37 -9.57 5.43
N GLU A 20 11.69 -9.38 5.36
CA GLU A 20 12.35 -8.06 5.48
C GLU A 20 11.90 -7.09 4.37
N LYS A 21 11.62 -7.61 3.17
CA LYS A 21 11.03 -6.84 2.06
C LYS A 21 9.58 -6.46 2.32
N VAL A 22 8.79 -7.37 2.88
CA VAL A 22 7.40 -7.09 3.27
C VAL A 22 7.37 -6.04 4.38
N GLU A 23 8.28 -6.11 5.35
CA GLU A 23 8.43 -5.13 6.45
C GLU A 23 8.87 -3.74 5.95
N GLN A 24 9.81 -3.65 5.00
CA GLN A 24 10.22 -2.35 4.43
C GLN A 24 9.16 -1.70 3.53
N ILE A 25 8.36 -2.51 2.81
CA ILE A 25 7.27 -2.03 1.96
C ILE A 25 6.08 -1.57 2.82
N ALA A 26 5.80 -2.30 3.91
CA ALA A 26 4.90 -1.87 4.97
C ALA A 26 5.34 -0.51 5.52
N GLU A 27 6.58 -0.33 5.99
CA GLU A 27 7.04 0.91 6.62
C GLU A 27 6.91 2.20 5.78
N THR A 28 6.84 2.13 4.45
CA THR A 28 6.80 3.36 3.62
C THR A 28 5.40 3.92 3.38
N LEU A 29 4.34 3.13 3.59
CA LEU A 29 2.95 3.53 3.36
C LEU A 29 1.95 2.98 4.40
N ASP A 30 2.35 2.05 5.28
CA ASP A 30 1.47 1.34 6.23
C ASP A 30 0.66 2.28 7.09
N ASP A 31 1.31 3.16 7.86
CA ASP A 31 0.59 4.01 8.81
C ASP A 31 -0.50 4.85 8.12
N ARG A 32 -0.25 5.26 6.87
CA ARG A 32 -1.21 6.01 6.06
C ARG A 32 -2.31 5.11 5.51
N LEU A 33 -1.96 3.92 5.02
CA LEU A 33 -2.93 2.95 4.52
C LEU A 33 -3.81 2.40 5.65
N ASP A 34 -3.27 2.18 6.84
CA ASP A 34 -3.99 1.74 8.04
C ASP A 34 -4.96 2.83 8.53
N ALA A 35 -4.53 4.09 8.52
CA ALA A 35 -5.43 5.21 8.79
C ALA A 35 -6.57 5.28 7.75
N MET A 36 -6.26 5.06 6.47
CA MET A 36 -7.27 5.02 5.41
C MET A 36 -8.23 3.84 5.55
N ILE A 37 -7.72 2.66 5.91
CA ILE A 37 -8.52 1.46 6.17
C ILE A 37 -9.46 1.71 7.35
N THR A 38 -8.95 2.29 8.44
CA THR A 38 -9.75 2.64 9.62
C THR A 38 -10.88 3.60 9.26
N ALA A 39 -10.56 4.73 8.60
CA ALA A 39 -11.55 5.69 8.14
C ALA A 39 -12.58 5.05 7.17
N ALA A 40 -12.14 4.17 6.27
CA ALA A 40 -13.03 3.46 5.37
C ALA A 40 -13.93 2.42 6.09
N CYS A 41 -13.43 1.77 7.15
CA CYS A 41 -14.22 0.84 7.98
C CYS A 41 -15.28 1.56 8.81
N GLU A 42 -14.99 2.78 9.24
CA GLU A 42 -15.89 3.64 10.03
C GLU A 42 -16.82 4.49 9.15
N ASP A 43 -16.73 4.35 7.81
CA ASP A 43 -17.42 5.20 6.84
C ASP A 43 -17.16 6.71 7.06
N ASP A 44 -16.01 7.06 7.64
CA ASP A 44 -15.54 8.43 7.79
C ASP A 44 -14.95 8.95 6.47
N LEU A 45 -15.84 9.44 5.62
CA LEU A 45 -15.48 9.96 4.30
C LEU A 45 -14.70 11.28 4.37
N VAL A 46 -14.78 12.03 5.47
CA VAL A 46 -14.02 13.28 5.62
C VAL A 46 -12.55 12.95 5.83
N SER A 47 -12.25 12.12 6.84
CA SER A 47 -10.88 11.67 7.09
C SER A 47 -10.32 10.89 5.91
N LEU A 48 -11.13 10.04 5.26
CA LEU A 48 -10.69 9.30 4.08
C LEU A 48 -10.32 10.21 2.90
N ALA A 49 -10.99 11.36 2.75
CA ALA A 49 -10.64 12.34 1.74
C ALA A 49 -9.28 13.01 2.01
N GLU A 50 -9.07 13.47 3.24
CA GLU A 50 -7.83 14.11 3.67
C GLU A 50 -6.64 13.15 3.59
N LEU A 51 -6.83 11.90 4.02
CA LEU A 51 -5.80 10.87 3.94
C LEU A 51 -5.47 10.50 2.48
N GLY A 52 -6.48 10.47 1.60
CA GLY A 52 -6.28 10.26 0.17
C GLY A 52 -5.43 11.35 -0.48
N ASP A 53 -5.66 12.62 -0.16
CA ASP A 53 -4.82 13.72 -0.64
C ASP A 53 -3.39 13.65 -0.09
N ASN A 54 -3.25 13.39 1.21
CA ASN A 54 -1.95 13.25 1.86
C ASN A 54 -1.13 12.12 1.23
N ALA A 55 -1.77 10.98 0.94
CA ALA A 55 -1.13 9.88 0.24
C ALA A 55 -0.75 10.24 -1.20
N ALA A 56 -1.60 10.99 -1.91
CA ALA A 56 -1.28 11.46 -3.25
C ALA A 56 -0.09 12.42 -3.27
N HIS A 57 -0.06 13.38 -2.35
CA HIS A 57 1.05 14.31 -2.19
C HIS A 57 2.35 13.58 -1.85
N TYR A 58 2.30 12.68 -0.84
CA TYR A 58 3.46 11.89 -0.44
C TYR A 58 4.01 11.03 -1.59
N THR A 59 3.15 10.30 -2.30
CA THR A 59 3.59 9.45 -3.42
C THR A 59 4.22 10.26 -4.55
N LEU A 60 3.74 11.49 -4.78
CA LEU A 60 4.32 12.40 -5.76
C LEU A 60 5.70 12.92 -5.31
N GLU A 61 5.81 13.39 -4.06
CA GLU A 61 7.06 13.92 -3.49
C GLU A 61 8.17 12.86 -3.42
N GLN A 62 7.81 11.62 -3.07
CA GLN A 62 8.76 10.50 -3.00
C GLN A 62 9.09 9.90 -4.38
N GLY A 63 8.54 10.45 -5.47
CA GLY A 63 8.76 9.93 -6.81
C GLY A 63 8.29 8.49 -6.98
N HIS A 64 7.25 8.09 -6.23
CA HIS A 64 6.67 6.76 -6.35
C HIS A 64 5.97 6.58 -7.71
N HIS A 65 5.59 5.34 -8.00
CA HIS A 65 4.96 5.00 -9.27
C HIS A 65 3.68 5.86 -9.48
N PRO A 66 3.51 6.54 -10.64
CA PRO A 66 2.43 7.52 -10.85
C PRO A 66 1.00 6.98 -10.62
N MET A 67 0.81 5.68 -10.83
CA MET A 67 -0.47 5.02 -10.54
C MET A 67 -0.87 5.11 -9.06
N LEU A 68 0.08 5.16 -8.13
CA LEU A 68 -0.21 5.31 -6.70
C LEU A 68 -0.79 6.69 -6.40
N THR A 69 -0.17 7.75 -6.94
CA THR A 69 -0.68 9.12 -6.84
C THR A 69 -2.09 9.25 -7.43
N LEU A 70 -2.32 8.67 -8.61
CA LEU A 70 -3.63 8.70 -9.26
C LEU A 70 -4.70 7.96 -8.46
N LEU A 71 -4.38 6.79 -7.90
CA LEU A 71 -5.32 6.03 -7.09
C LEU A 71 -5.62 6.69 -5.74
N ALA A 72 -4.62 7.33 -5.11
CA ALA A 72 -4.80 8.10 -3.88
C ALA A 72 -5.73 9.31 -4.09
N HIS A 73 -5.52 10.09 -5.16
CA HIS A 73 -6.45 11.15 -5.54
C HIS A 73 -7.87 10.63 -5.79
N ARG A 74 -7.98 9.45 -6.42
CA ARG A 74 -9.30 8.84 -6.67
C ARG A 74 -10.01 8.43 -5.39
N VAL A 75 -9.29 7.98 -4.36
CA VAL A 75 -9.90 7.74 -3.04
C VAL A 75 -10.47 9.05 -2.50
N ALA A 76 -9.69 10.13 -2.55
CA ALA A 76 -10.11 11.44 -2.06
C ALA A 76 -11.35 11.97 -2.80
N ASP A 77 -11.35 11.92 -4.12
CA ASP A 77 -12.46 12.41 -4.94
C ASP A 77 -13.76 11.64 -4.71
N GLU A 78 -13.70 10.32 -4.62
CA GLU A 78 -14.90 9.49 -4.38
C GLU A 78 -15.42 9.73 -2.95
N ALA A 79 -14.54 9.90 -1.96
CA ALA A 79 -14.92 10.20 -0.58
C ALA A 79 -15.61 11.57 -0.47
N ARG A 80 -15.05 12.63 -1.09
CA ARG A 80 -15.68 13.96 -1.15
C ARG A 80 -17.04 13.98 -1.83
N ARG A 81 -17.27 13.07 -2.78
CA ARG A 81 -18.56 12.90 -3.47
C ARG A 81 -19.59 12.14 -2.64
N GLY A 82 -19.23 11.66 -1.44
CA GLY A 82 -20.09 10.79 -0.64
C GLY A 82 -20.21 9.37 -1.21
N ASN A 83 -19.34 8.98 -2.16
CA ASN A 83 -19.40 7.68 -2.81
C ASN A 83 -18.57 6.65 -2.05
N THR A 84 -19.11 6.15 -0.93
CA THR A 84 -18.45 5.17 -0.06
C THR A 84 -17.94 3.94 -0.81
N VAL A 85 -18.76 3.36 -1.68
CA VAL A 85 -18.37 2.17 -2.47
C VAL A 85 -17.25 2.51 -3.46
N GLY A 86 -17.33 3.67 -4.11
CA GLY A 86 -16.29 4.18 -5.00
C GLY A 86 -14.96 4.36 -4.28
N ALA A 87 -14.98 5.01 -3.11
CA ALA A 87 -13.80 5.25 -2.29
C ALA A 87 -13.14 3.94 -1.83
N LYS A 88 -13.93 2.98 -1.29
CA LYS A 88 -13.44 1.65 -0.90
C LYS A 88 -12.82 0.88 -2.07
N ARG A 89 -13.44 0.92 -3.26
CA ARG A 89 -12.89 0.25 -4.45
C ARG A 89 -11.59 0.90 -4.94
N ALA A 90 -11.50 2.22 -4.88
CA ALA A 90 -10.26 2.94 -5.21
C ALA A 90 -9.15 2.60 -4.20
N MET A 91 -9.48 2.53 -2.91
CA MET A 91 -8.55 2.20 -1.83
C MET A 91 -7.99 0.77 -1.97
N ILE A 92 -8.85 -0.23 -2.22
CA ILE A 92 -8.39 -1.61 -2.48
C ILE A 92 -7.40 -1.66 -3.65
N ARG A 93 -7.65 -0.88 -4.71
CA ARG A 93 -6.74 -0.79 -5.86
C ARG A 93 -5.43 -0.10 -5.49
N LEU A 94 -5.47 0.95 -4.66
CA LEU A 94 -4.29 1.65 -4.15
C LEU A 94 -3.40 0.68 -3.39
N ILE A 95 -3.94 -0.01 -2.37
CA ILE A 95 -3.24 -1.01 -1.55
C ILE A 95 -2.64 -2.11 -2.43
N GLY A 96 -3.47 -2.71 -3.29
CA GLY A 96 -3.00 -3.78 -4.18
C GLY A 96 -1.95 -3.32 -5.19
N THR A 97 -1.91 -2.04 -5.54
CA THR A 97 -0.87 -1.47 -6.42
C THR A 97 0.39 -1.17 -5.64
N ALA A 98 0.29 -0.64 -4.42
CA ALA A 98 1.43 -0.38 -3.54
C ALA A 98 2.22 -1.68 -3.29
N GLY A 99 1.53 -2.77 -2.95
CA GLY A 99 2.17 -4.08 -2.77
C GLY A 99 2.90 -4.60 -4.02
N ARG A 100 2.34 -4.39 -5.22
CA ARG A 100 2.97 -4.82 -6.49
C ARG A 100 4.15 -3.97 -6.92
N VAL A 101 4.12 -2.67 -6.61
CA VAL A 101 5.20 -1.74 -6.97
C VAL A 101 6.38 -1.92 -6.02
N GLY A 102 6.15 -2.20 -4.74
CA GLY A 102 7.20 -2.56 -3.79
C GLY A 102 7.99 -3.81 -4.21
N ASP A 103 7.32 -4.80 -4.81
CA ASP A 103 7.93 -6.05 -5.29
C ASP A 103 8.82 -5.88 -6.53
N LYS A 104 8.68 -4.78 -7.29
CA LYS A 104 9.46 -4.53 -8.51
C LYS A 104 10.44 -3.38 -8.28
N ARG A 105 11.61 -3.68 -7.74
CA ARG A 105 12.81 -2.82 -7.93
C ARG A 105 13.78 -3.45 -8.94
N PRO A 106 14.50 -2.64 -9.73
CA PRO A 106 15.57 -3.10 -10.63
C PRO A 106 16.70 -3.82 -9.89
#